data_AF-A0A961JYG3-F1
#
_entry.id   AF-A0A961JYG3-F1
#
_cell.length_a   1.000
_cell.length_b   1.000
_cell.length_c   1.000
_cell.angle_alpha   90.00
_cell.angle_beta   90.00
_cell.angle_gamma   90.00
#
_symmetry.space_group_name_H-M   'P 1'
#
loop_
_entity.id
_entity.type
_entity.pdbx_description
1 polymer ?
#
loop_
_entity_poly.entity_id
_entity_poly.type
_entity_poly.pdbx_seq_one_letter_code
_entity_poly.pdbx_strand_id
1 'polypeptide(L)'
;MKWGAPEPGTGATATWGLLRAEAEFPDAVNCRAMAPVERVPLLGAMPRLALERLVREAFALWSEAAGIRFRQAAPGVKPDILIGAQAEPRKIAFANVWWNADAAEAGMAPLTAATICLNPEADWRLGGLGSRAPNAVDLRHALAHEIGHTLGLDHPGATGALMGYRSSGEGRLMAGDVEGAQRLYGPAPPGVIVTARRPDLPIRASARESSRDVDREINRP
;
A
#
# COMPACT_ATOMS: atom_id res chain seq x y z
N MET A 1 18.56 6.14 4.62
CA MET A 1 17.64 7.30 4.59
C MET A 1 16.48 7.01 5.51
N LYS A 2 15.87 8.02 6.15
CA LYS A 2 14.66 7.84 6.97
C LYS A 2 13.89 9.16 7.14
N TRP A 3 12.63 9.10 7.56
CA TRP A 3 11.88 10.28 7.99
C TRP A 3 12.32 10.80 9.36
N GLY A 4 12.13 12.10 9.61
CA GLY A 4 12.43 12.71 10.90
C GLY A 4 13.93 12.91 11.14
N ALA A 5 14.35 12.87 12.40
CA ALA A 5 15.75 13.04 12.77
C ALA A 5 16.62 11.97 12.07
N PRO A 6 17.77 12.34 11.48
CA PRO A 6 18.69 11.44 10.80
C PRO A 6 19.49 10.52 11.75
N GLU A 7 18.84 9.99 12.77
CA GLU A 7 19.45 9.10 13.76
C GLU A 7 18.74 7.73 13.77
N PRO A 8 19.49 6.61 13.81
CA PRO A 8 18.91 5.28 13.95
C PRO A 8 18.03 5.16 15.20
N GLY A 9 16.96 4.37 15.12
CA GLY A 9 16.11 4.07 16.28
C GLY A 9 15.21 5.20 16.75
N THR A 10 15.29 6.40 16.17
CA THR A 10 14.41 7.53 16.53
C THR A 10 13.13 7.51 15.70
N GLY A 11 11.99 7.62 16.38
CA GLY A 11 10.68 7.59 15.73
C GLY A 11 10.43 8.80 14.82
N ALA A 12 9.40 8.71 13.98
CA ALA A 12 9.04 9.76 13.04
C ALA A 12 7.53 9.84 12.80
N THR A 13 7.09 10.96 12.21
CA THR A 13 5.74 11.07 11.63
C THR A 13 5.89 11.51 10.18
N ALA A 14 5.16 10.85 9.28
CA ALA A 14 5.05 11.23 7.88
C ALA A 14 3.58 11.27 7.46
N THR A 15 3.29 12.07 6.44
CA THR A 15 1.97 12.25 5.89
C THR A 15 1.83 11.59 4.52
N TRP A 16 0.64 11.10 4.21
CA TRP A 16 0.34 10.52 2.90
C TRP A 16 -0.87 11.18 2.25
N GLY A 17 -0.92 11.14 0.93
CA GLY A 17 -2.08 11.58 0.16
C GLY A 17 -2.19 10.89 -1.18
N LEU A 18 -3.39 10.93 -1.75
CA LEU A 18 -3.64 10.46 -3.11
C LEU A 18 -3.46 11.61 -4.08
N LEU A 19 -2.75 11.34 -5.17
CA LEU A 19 -2.60 12.27 -6.26
C LEU A 19 -3.96 12.49 -6.93
N ARG A 20 -4.34 13.76 -7.15
CA ARG A 20 -5.69 14.15 -7.64
C ARG A 20 -5.70 14.67 -9.07
N ALA A 21 -4.54 14.98 -9.61
CA ALA A 21 -4.35 15.45 -10.98
C ALA A 21 -3.01 14.91 -11.50
N GLU A 22 -2.81 14.93 -12.81
CA GLU A 22 -1.51 14.54 -13.36
C GLU A 22 -0.39 15.45 -12.81
N ALA A 23 0.76 14.84 -12.54
CA ALA A 23 1.92 15.53 -11.98
C ALA A 23 3.21 14.91 -12.50
N GLU A 24 4.21 15.78 -12.67
CA GLU A 24 5.54 15.41 -13.12
C GLU A 24 6.56 15.53 -11.98
N PHE A 25 7.52 14.62 -12.00
CA PHE A 25 8.62 14.48 -11.06
C PHE A 25 9.91 14.30 -11.89
N PRO A 26 10.47 15.37 -12.46
CA PRO A 26 11.54 15.28 -13.45
C PRO A 26 12.80 14.57 -12.93
N ASP A 27 13.11 14.73 -11.65
CA ASP A 27 14.26 14.10 -10.99
C ASP A 27 13.98 12.67 -10.49
N ALA A 28 12.76 12.15 -10.69
CA ALA A 28 12.42 10.80 -10.27
C ALA A 28 13.12 9.76 -11.18
N VAL A 29 13.68 8.73 -10.55
CA VAL A 29 14.28 7.59 -11.26
C VAL A 29 13.18 6.76 -11.90
N ASN A 30 12.11 6.49 -11.14
CA ASN A 30 10.91 5.81 -11.61
C ASN A 30 9.76 6.81 -11.70
N CYS A 31 8.75 6.57 -12.54
CA CYS A 31 7.52 7.35 -12.54
C CYS A 31 7.70 8.88 -12.59
N ARG A 32 8.43 9.36 -13.59
CA ARG A 32 8.59 10.80 -13.86
C ARG A 32 7.28 11.51 -14.15
N ALA A 33 6.26 10.76 -14.56
CA ALA A 33 4.90 11.24 -14.68
C ALA A 33 3.95 10.29 -13.95
N MET A 34 3.05 10.86 -13.15
CA MET A 34 2.02 10.15 -12.42
C MET A 34 0.65 10.75 -12.70
N ALA A 35 -0.37 9.91 -12.55
CA ALA A 35 -1.76 10.25 -12.71
C ALA A 35 -2.54 9.91 -11.44
N PRO A 36 -3.80 10.35 -11.32
CA PRO A 36 -4.65 9.98 -10.19
C PRO A 36 -4.68 8.46 -9.98
N VAL A 37 -4.70 8.01 -8.72
CA VAL A 37 -4.62 6.57 -8.41
C VAL A 37 -5.81 5.79 -8.96
N GLU A 38 -6.93 6.48 -9.17
CA GLU A 38 -8.16 5.97 -9.78
C GLU A 38 -7.97 5.50 -11.24
N ARG A 39 -6.85 5.85 -11.90
CA ARG A 39 -6.49 5.30 -13.21
C ARG A 39 -6.21 3.79 -13.15
N VAL A 40 -5.88 3.26 -11.97
CA VAL A 40 -5.86 1.81 -11.73
C VAL A 40 -7.31 1.33 -11.64
N PRO A 41 -7.82 0.50 -12.58
CA PRO A 41 -9.26 0.21 -12.68
C PRO A 41 -9.86 -0.37 -11.39
N LEU A 42 -9.12 -1.25 -10.71
CA LEU A 42 -9.56 -1.83 -9.46
C LEU A 42 -9.77 -0.77 -8.37
N LEU A 43 -8.88 0.23 -8.27
CA LEU A 43 -8.95 1.32 -7.29
C LEU A 43 -9.98 2.37 -7.68
N GLY A 44 -10.08 2.71 -8.97
CA GLY A 44 -11.09 3.64 -9.50
C GLY A 44 -12.53 3.16 -9.33
N ALA A 45 -12.75 1.84 -9.26
CA ALA A 45 -14.06 1.25 -8.99
C ALA A 45 -14.45 1.26 -7.49
N MET A 46 -13.53 1.58 -6.57
CA MET A 46 -13.81 1.57 -5.14
C MET A 46 -14.43 2.90 -4.67
N PRO A 47 -15.34 2.88 -3.69
CA PRO A 47 -15.71 4.10 -2.97
C PRO A 47 -14.47 4.76 -2.34
N ARG A 48 -14.38 6.09 -2.42
CA ARG A 48 -13.22 6.85 -1.90
C ARG A 48 -12.85 6.49 -0.47
N LEU A 49 -13.85 6.32 0.41
CA LEU A 49 -13.63 5.91 1.81
C LEU A 49 -12.99 4.51 1.92
N ALA A 50 -13.37 3.57 1.06
CA ALA A 50 -12.80 2.22 1.04
C ALA A 50 -11.34 2.25 0.55
N LEU A 51 -11.06 3.08 -0.46
CA LEU A 51 -9.70 3.33 -0.94
C LEU A 51 -8.81 3.96 0.15
N GLU A 52 -9.30 4.97 0.87
CA GLU A 52 -8.56 5.57 2.00
C GLU A 52 -8.30 4.58 3.12
N ARG A 53 -9.28 3.71 3.40
CA ARG A 53 -9.12 2.66 4.41
C ARG A 53 -8.05 1.66 3.98
N LEU A 54 -8.05 1.21 2.72
CA LEU A 54 -7.03 0.31 2.18
C LEU A 54 -5.62 0.87 2.35
N VAL A 55 -5.44 2.15 1.97
CA VAL A 55 -4.13 2.83 2.07
C VAL A 55 -3.73 3.00 3.54
N ARG A 56 -4.67 3.39 4.40
CA ARG A 56 -4.43 3.54 5.85
C ARG A 56 -4.01 2.22 6.49
N GLU A 57 -4.66 1.12 6.14
CA GLU A 57 -4.31 -0.23 6.61
C GLU A 57 -2.90 -0.63 6.16
N ALA A 58 -2.52 -0.31 4.91
CA ALA A 58 -1.18 -0.61 4.40
C ALA A 58 -0.07 0.17 5.14
N PHE A 59 -0.31 1.44 5.48
CA PHE A 59 0.60 2.20 6.34
C PHE A 59 0.61 1.72 7.79
N ALA A 60 -0.55 1.32 8.33
CA ALA A 60 -0.68 0.83 9.69
C ALA A 60 0.18 -0.42 9.94
N LEU A 61 0.32 -1.29 8.94
CA LEU A 61 1.20 -2.47 9.00
C LEU A 61 2.63 -2.11 9.46
N TRP A 62 3.17 -1.00 8.96
CA TRP A 62 4.51 -0.53 9.34
C TRP A 62 4.52 0.21 10.68
N SER A 63 3.48 1.00 10.98
CA SER A 63 3.33 1.68 12.28
C SER A 63 3.13 0.73 13.46
N GLU A 64 2.59 -0.47 13.22
CA GLU A 64 2.46 -1.52 14.23
C GLU A 64 3.81 -2.17 14.54
N ALA A 65 4.73 -2.21 13.57
CA ALA A 65 6.04 -2.83 13.73
C ALA A 65 7.12 -1.89 14.28
N ALA A 66 7.07 -0.60 13.96
CA ALA A 66 8.14 0.35 14.27
C ALA A 66 7.63 1.73 14.72
N GLY A 67 8.52 2.55 15.28
CA GLY A 67 8.22 3.88 15.83
C GLY A 67 7.89 4.98 14.79
N ILE A 68 7.36 4.61 13.62
CA ILE A 68 6.90 5.55 12.60
C ILE A 68 5.38 5.66 12.59
N ARG A 69 4.86 6.88 12.49
CA ARG A 69 3.41 7.15 12.42
C ARG A 69 3.04 7.77 11.09
N PHE A 70 1.94 7.30 10.53
CA PHE A 70 1.40 7.84 9.29
C PHE A 70 0.05 8.51 9.52
N ARG A 71 -0.14 9.68 8.90
CA ARG A 71 -1.44 10.36 8.88
C ARG A 71 -1.75 10.80 7.46
N GLN A 72 -3.02 10.83 7.12
CA GLN A 72 -3.41 11.44 5.84
C GLN A 72 -3.19 12.95 5.93
N ALA A 73 -2.59 13.55 4.90
CA ALA A 73 -2.45 14.99 4.82
C ALA A 73 -3.83 15.67 4.77
N ALA A 74 -3.92 16.84 5.40
CA ALA A 74 -5.13 17.66 5.32
C ALA A 74 -5.37 18.12 3.87
N PRO A 75 -6.63 18.40 3.48
CA PRO A 75 -6.92 18.97 2.17
C PRO A 75 -6.08 20.22 1.88
N GLY A 76 -5.46 20.30 0.70
CA GLY A 76 -4.61 21.41 0.29
C GLY A 76 -3.17 21.36 0.84
N VAL A 77 -2.85 20.43 1.74
CA VAL A 77 -1.48 20.23 2.23
C VAL A 77 -0.79 19.20 1.35
N LYS A 78 0.42 19.54 0.86
CA LYS A 78 1.28 18.58 0.16
C LYS A 78 1.71 17.49 1.16
N PRO A 79 1.42 16.20 0.91
CA PRO A 79 1.87 15.12 1.78
C PRO A 79 3.36 14.83 1.56
N ASP A 80 3.99 14.20 2.56
CA ASP A 80 5.34 13.67 2.45
C ASP A 80 5.40 12.53 1.43
N ILE A 81 4.34 11.70 1.36
CA ILE A 81 4.22 10.55 0.48
C ILE A 81 2.99 10.71 -0.43
N LEU A 82 3.21 10.82 -1.75
CA LEU A 82 2.14 10.85 -2.74
C LEU A 82 1.92 9.47 -3.37
N ILE A 83 0.66 9.03 -3.44
CA ILE A 83 0.29 7.76 -4.09
C ILE A 83 -0.53 8.06 -5.34
N GLY A 84 -0.15 7.48 -6.47
CA GLY A 84 -0.83 7.65 -7.76
C GLY A 84 -0.70 6.42 -8.65
N ALA A 85 -1.17 6.58 -9.88
CA ALA A 85 -0.95 5.62 -10.96
C ALA A 85 0.24 6.08 -11.82
N GLN A 86 0.90 5.13 -12.48
CA GLN A 86 1.87 5.45 -13.52
C GLN A 86 1.16 6.12 -14.70
N ALA A 87 1.66 7.26 -15.18
CA ALA A 87 1.18 7.84 -16.44
C ALA A 87 1.76 7.11 -17.66
N GLU A 88 2.95 6.52 -17.49
CA GLU A 88 3.63 5.65 -18.46
C GLU A 88 3.78 4.24 -17.85
N PRO A 89 2.82 3.34 -18.11
CA PRO A 89 2.75 2.01 -17.50
C PRO A 89 3.98 1.13 -17.76
N ARG A 90 4.62 0.63 -16.69
CA ARG A 90 5.63 -0.45 -16.77
C ARG A 90 5.75 -1.22 -15.45
N LYS A 91 6.19 -2.48 -15.55
CA LYS A 91 6.37 -3.39 -14.41
C LYS A 91 5.12 -3.42 -13.53
N ILE A 92 5.25 -3.42 -12.20
CA ILE A 92 4.11 -3.58 -11.27
C ILE A 92 3.82 -2.29 -10.51
N ALA A 93 4.81 -1.80 -9.77
CA ALA A 93 4.75 -0.54 -9.04
C ALA A 93 6.19 -0.07 -8.81
N PHE A 94 6.32 1.19 -8.40
CA PHE A 94 7.59 1.73 -7.92
C PHE A 94 7.36 2.71 -6.78
N ALA A 95 8.39 2.86 -5.96
CA ALA A 95 8.59 3.98 -5.08
C ALA A 95 9.75 4.86 -5.58
N ASN A 96 9.66 6.16 -5.29
CA ASN A 96 10.81 7.06 -5.31
C ASN A 96 10.90 7.77 -3.97
N VAL A 97 12.11 8.12 -3.59
CA VAL A 97 12.41 8.89 -2.39
C VAL A 97 13.35 10.04 -2.74
N TRP A 98 13.17 11.16 -2.07
CA TRP A 98 14.08 12.31 -2.09
C TRP A 98 14.58 12.53 -0.68
N TRP A 99 15.84 12.94 -0.54
CA TRP A 99 16.51 13.15 0.74
C TRP A 99 17.39 14.39 0.68
N ASN A 100 17.69 14.94 1.86
CA ASN A 100 18.66 16.03 1.99
C ASN A 100 20.02 15.45 2.40
N ALA A 101 20.95 15.33 1.45
CA ALA A 101 22.28 14.79 1.72
C ALA A 101 23.12 15.68 2.65
N ASP A 102 22.92 17.00 2.61
CA ASP A 102 23.67 17.96 3.41
C ASP A 102 23.27 17.93 4.90
N ALA A 103 22.07 17.39 5.19
CA ALA A 103 21.58 17.17 6.55
C ALA A 103 21.81 15.73 7.04
N ALA A 104 22.75 15.00 6.43
CA ALA A 104 23.06 13.64 6.85
C ALA A 104 23.82 13.62 8.17
N GLU A 105 23.32 12.83 9.12
CA GLU A 105 23.97 12.57 10.41
C GLU A 105 23.94 11.06 10.68
N ALA A 106 24.86 10.55 11.50
CA ALA A 106 24.92 9.13 11.86
C ALA A 106 24.81 8.14 10.66
N GLY A 107 25.32 8.52 9.49
CA GLY A 107 25.25 7.71 8.25
C GLY A 107 23.87 7.66 7.59
N MET A 108 22.94 8.55 7.97
CA MET A 108 21.58 8.62 7.45
C MET A 108 21.25 10.02 6.94
N ALA A 109 20.66 10.10 5.75
CA ALA A 109 20.06 11.34 5.25
C ALA A 109 18.55 11.38 5.56
N PRO A 110 17.99 12.53 5.98
CA PRO A 110 16.57 12.69 6.19
C PRO A 110 15.82 12.72 4.85
N LEU A 111 14.74 11.96 4.78
CA LEU A 111 13.78 11.97 3.67
C LEU A 111 13.01 13.28 3.66
N THR A 112 12.74 13.79 2.47
CA THR A 112 12.05 15.07 2.24
C THR A 112 10.78 14.93 1.40
N ALA A 113 10.70 13.87 0.58
CA ALA A 113 9.51 13.51 -0.18
C ALA A 113 9.60 12.04 -0.60
N ALA A 114 8.46 11.44 -0.91
CA ALA A 114 8.37 10.17 -1.60
C ALA A 114 7.13 10.08 -2.49
N THR A 115 7.18 9.19 -3.48
CA THR A 115 6.05 8.85 -4.34
C THR A 115 5.91 7.35 -4.46
N ILE A 116 4.68 6.86 -4.55
CA ILE A 116 4.34 5.49 -4.93
C ILE A 116 3.46 5.55 -6.17
N CYS A 117 3.83 4.81 -7.22
CA CYS A 117 3.11 4.78 -8.49
C CYS A 117 2.76 3.34 -8.88
N LEU A 118 1.45 3.06 -8.94
CA LEU A 118 0.92 1.75 -9.30
C LEU A 118 0.72 1.66 -10.81
N ASN A 119 1.15 0.57 -11.45
CA ASN A 119 0.89 0.36 -12.86
C ASN A 119 -0.62 0.16 -13.09
N PRO A 120 -1.33 1.02 -13.85
CA PRO A 120 -2.76 0.86 -14.12
C PRO A 120 -3.09 -0.37 -14.99
N GLU A 121 -2.13 -0.93 -15.71
CA GLU A 121 -2.28 -2.08 -16.60
C GLU A 121 -1.90 -3.42 -15.96
N ALA A 122 -1.40 -3.42 -14.72
CA ALA A 122 -1.09 -4.66 -14.03
C ALA A 122 -2.36 -5.43 -13.63
N ASP A 123 -2.25 -6.77 -13.62
CA ASP A 123 -3.32 -7.68 -13.20
C ASP A 123 -3.54 -7.65 -11.68
N TRP A 124 -4.20 -6.61 -11.18
CA TRP A 124 -4.43 -6.44 -9.75
C TRP A 124 -5.54 -7.33 -9.22
N ARG A 125 -5.32 -7.89 -8.02
CA ARG A 125 -6.37 -8.50 -7.19
C ARG A 125 -6.39 -7.93 -5.77
N LEU A 126 -7.57 -7.92 -5.17
CA LEU A 126 -7.76 -7.49 -3.78
C LEU A 126 -8.92 -8.26 -3.14
N GLY A 127 -8.63 -9.20 -2.23
CA GLY A 127 -9.67 -9.83 -1.39
C GLY A 127 -10.86 -10.42 -2.19
N GLY A 128 -10.59 -11.07 -3.32
CA GLY A 128 -11.61 -11.65 -4.21
C GLY A 128 -12.14 -10.69 -5.29
N LEU A 129 -11.76 -9.42 -5.27
CA LEU A 129 -12.01 -8.44 -6.31
C LEU A 129 -10.83 -8.38 -7.31
N GLY A 130 -11.10 -7.89 -8.51
CA GLY A 130 -10.09 -7.72 -9.57
C GLY A 130 -9.83 -8.98 -10.39
N SER A 131 -8.60 -9.12 -10.89
CA SER A 131 -8.18 -10.20 -11.76
C SER A 131 -8.18 -11.55 -11.02
N ARG A 132 -8.63 -12.60 -11.73
CA ARG A 132 -8.57 -14.00 -11.27
C ARG A 132 -7.40 -14.78 -11.90
N ALA A 133 -6.53 -14.09 -12.64
CA ALA A 133 -5.39 -14.73 -13.26
C ALA A 133 -4.49 -15.39 -12.18
N PRO A 134 -3.89 -16.56 -12.45
CA PRO A 134 -3.03 -17.26 -11.48
C PRO A 134 -1.86 -16.40 -10.97
N ASN A 135 -1.37 -15.48 -11.82
CA ASN A 135 -0.27 -14.55 -11.56
C ASN A 135 -0.74 -13.13 -11.19
N ALA A 136 -2.03 -12.93 -10.89
CA ALA A 136 -2.53 -11.64 -10.47
C ALA A 136 -1.82 -11.14 -9.21
N VAL A 137 -1.42 -9.87 -9.22
CA VAL A 137 -0.64 -9.24 -8.16
C VAL A 137 -1.58 -8.84 -7.02
N ASP A 138 -1.24 -9.28 -5.81
CA ASP A 138 -1.94 -8.83 -4.62
C ASP A 138 -1.62 -7.35 -4.34
N LEU A 139 -2.65 -6.52 -4.42
CA LEU A 139 -2.54 -5.08 -4.28
C LEU A 139 -2.14 -4.65 -2.87
N ARG A 140 -2.57 -5.37 -1.82
CA ARG A 140 -2.16 -5.07 -0.43
C ARG A 140 -0.69 -5.33 -0.25
N HIS A 141 -0.22 -6.46 -0.77
CA HIS A 141 1.19 -6.79 -0.74
C HIS A 141 2.04 -5.75 -1.47
N ALA A 142 1.70 -5.44 -2.73
CA ALA A 142 2.48 -4.48 -3.52
C ALA A 142 2.49 -3.10 -2.86
N LEU A 143 1.34 -2.60 -2.38
CA LEU A 143 1.30 -1.31 -1.71
C LEU A 143 2.13 -1.30 -0.42
N ALA A 144 2.04 -2.35 0.40
CA ALA A 144 2.85 -2.48 1.61
C ALA A 144 4.36 -2.52 1.29
N HIS A 145 4.74 -3.19 0.20
CA HIS A 145 6.12 -3.27 -0.29
C HIS A 145 6.64 -1.88 -0.69
N GLU A 146 5.91 -1.16 -1.53
CA GLU A 146 6.32 0.19 -1.93
C GLU A 146 6.37 1.15 -0.74
N ILE A 147 5.47 1.01 0.24
CA ILE A 147 5.55 1.78 1.49
C ILE A 147 6.88 1.50 2.20
N GLY A 148 7.33 0.25 2.29
CA GLY A 148 8.63 -0.08 2.88
C GLY A 148 9.80 0.64 2.23
N HIS A 149 9.78 0.83 0.90
CA HIS A 149 10.76 1.67 0.22
C HIS A 149 10.67 3.14 0.65
N THR A 150 9.46 3.68 0.82
CA THR A 150 9.29 5.05 1.34
C THR A 150 9.74 5.22 2.78
N LEU A 151 9.92 4.14 3.55
CA LEU A 151 10.55 4.17 4.87
C LEU A 151 12.08 4.27 4.80
N GLY A 152 12.69 3.97 3.64
CA GLY A 152 14.13 3.85 3.46
C GLY A 152 14.65 2.40 3.49
N LEU A 153 13.78 1.41 3.40
CA LEU A 153 14.17 0.00 3.28
C LEU A 153 14.46 -0.35 1.82
N ASP A 154 15.49 -1.17 1.61
CA ASP A 154 15.82 -1.73 0.30
C ASP A 154 15.51 -3.24 0.28
N HIS A 155 15.59 -3.86 -0.89
CA HIS A 155 15.40 -5.30 -1.04
C HIS A 155 16.52 -6.06 -0.30
N PRO A 156 16.19 -6.90 0.70
CA PRO A 156 17.20 -7.71 1.38
C PRO A 156 17.65 -8.92 0.55
N GLY A 157 16.97 -9.21 -0.56
CA GLY A 157 17.23 -10.34 -1.43
C GLY A 157 16.03 -10.70 -2.32
N ALA A 158 16.11 -11.87 -2.97
CA ALA A 158 15.15 -12.25 -4.02
C ALA A 158 13.76 -12.65 -3.49
N THR A 159 13.67 -13.30 -2.32
CA THR A 159 12.42 -13.92 -1.81
C THR A 159 12.39 -13.94 -0.27
N GLY A 160 11.21 -14.19 0.30
CA GLY A 160 11.05 -14.59 1.71
C GLY A 160 10.74 -13.46 2.69
N ALA A 161 10.90 -12.21 2.25
CA ALA A 161 10.48 -11.00 2.98
C ALA A 161 9.34 -10.31 2.23
N LEU A 162 8.55 -9.47 2.91
CA LEU A 162 7.62 -8.57 2.22
C LEU A 162 8.41 -7.63 1.28
N MET A 163 9.59 -7.19 1.70
CA MET A 163 10.52 -6.42 0.87
C MET A 163 11.33 -7.26 -0.13
N GLY A 164 11.03 -8.55 -0.30
CA GLY A 164 11.72 -9.39 -1.29
C GLY A 164 11.35 -8.99 -2.72
N TYR A 165 12.26 -9.20 -3.68
CA TYR A 165 12.03 -8.90 -5.10
C TYR A 165 10.81 -9.64 -5.69
N ARG A 166 10.49 -10.81 -5.15
CA ARG A 166 9.27 -11.57 -5.47
C ARG A 166 8.40 -11.68 -4.24
N SER A 167 7.10 -11.44 -4.44
CA SER A 167 6.08 -11.59 -3.42
C SER A 167 6.02 -13.01 -2.87
N SER A 168 6.03 -13.15 -1.55
CA SER A 168 5.68 -14.41 -0.87
C SER A 168 4.17 -14.70 -0.90
N GLY A 169 3.35 -13.73 -1.32
CA GLY A 169 1.89 -13.84 -1.37
C GLY A 169 1.19 -13.67 -0.02
N GLU A 170 1.92 -13.54 1.09
CA GLU A 170 1.33 -13.54 2.44
C GLU A 170 0.85 -12.16 2.93
N GLY A 171 1.26 -11.07 2.26
CA GLY A 171 0.83 -9.71 2.57
C GLY A 171 1.11 -9.24 4.01
N ARG A 172 2.08 -9.86 4.70
CA ARG A 172 2.48 -9.57 6.08
C ARG A 172 3.97 -9.30 6.17
N LEU A 173 4.39 -8.52 7.17
CA LEU A 173 5.79 -8.30 7.48
C LEU A 173 6.43 -9.59 8.01
N MET A 174 7.65 -9.84 7.57
CA MET A 174 8.52 -10.92 8.06
C MET A 174 9.53 -10.35 9.05
N ALA A 175 10.24 -11.23 9.76
CA ALA A 175 11.20 -10.83 10.80
C ALA A 175 12.22 -9.79 10.31
N GLY A 176 12.78 -9.98 9.10
CA GLY A 176 13.73 -9.04 8.50
C GLY A 176 13.11 -7.69 8.13
N ASP A 177 11.84 -7.66 7.72
CA ASP A 177 11.13 -6.39 7.43
C ASP A 177 10.94 -5.60 8.73
N VAL A 178 10.52 -6.27 9.81
CA VAL A 178 10.34 -5.68 11.14
C VAL A 178 11.67 -5.17 11.69
N GLU A 179 12.71 -5.98 11.64
CA GLU A 179 14.04 -5.61 12.12
C GLU A 179 14.59 -4.40 11.35
N GLY A 180 14.48 -4.39 10.02
CA GLY A 180 14.89 -3.25 9.19
C GLY A 180 14.17 -1.96 9.58
N ALA A 181 12.84 -2.02 9.72
CA ALA A 181 12.05 -0.86 10.14
C ALA A 181 12.41 -0.38 11.56
N GLN A 182 12.62 -1.30 12.50
CA GLN A 182 12.98 -0.96 13.88
C GLN A 182 14.41 -0.40 14.00
N ARG A 183 15.35 -0.83 13.16
CA ARG A 183 16.69 -0.20 13.08
C ARG A 183 16.59 1.27 12.68
N LEU A 184 15.64 1.63 11.83
CA LEU A 184 15.43 3.02 11.40
C LEU A 184 14.64 3.83 12.43
N TYR A 185 13.54 3.29 12.95
CA TYR A 185 12.53 4.07 13.69
C TYR A 185 12.33 3.64 15.15
N GLY A 186 13.07 2.64 15.62
CA GLY A 186 12.86 2.02 16.92
C GLY A 186 11.62 1.11 16.94
N PRO A 187 11.39 0.35 18.02
CA PRO A 187 10.16 -0.41 18.20
C PRO A 187 8.94 0.50 18.29
N ALA A 188 7.77 0.00 17.87
CA ALA A 188 6.51 0.70 18.07
C ALA A 188 6.29 0.97 19.57
N PRO A 189 5.90 2.20 19.98
CA PRO A 189 5.64 2.51 21.38
C PRO A 189 4.55 1.61 21.98
N PRO A 190 4.70 1.14 23.24
CA PRO A 190 3.66 0.36 23.90
C PRO A 190 2.35 1.15 23.98
N GLY A 191 1.24 0.53 23.56
CA GLY A 191 -0.11 1.11 23.62
C GLY A 191 -0.75 1.47 22.27
N VAL A 192 -0.03 1.31 21.15
CA VAL A 192 -0.63 1.44 19.82
C VAL A 192 -1.17 0.09 19.36
N ILE A 193 -2.29 -0.35 19.93
CA ILE A 193 -3.15 -1.32 19.24
C ILE A 193 -4.00 -0.49 18.28
N VAL A 194 -3.55 -0.32 17.02
CA VAL A 194 -4.51 -0.04 15.96
C VAL A 194 -5.33 -1.30 15.84
N THR A 195 -6.55 -1.29 16.35
CA THR A 195 -7.45 -2.45 16.24
C THR A 195 -7.85 -2.61 14.77
N ALA A 196 -7.00 -3.26 13.98
CA ALA A 196 -7.42 -3.91 12.75
C ALA A 196 -8.25 -5.15 13.13
N ARG A 197 -9.44 -4.92 13.72
CA ARG A 197 -10.48 -5.95 13.64
C ARG A 197 -10.79 -6.08 12.16
N ARG A 198 -10.40 -7.22 11.56
CA ARG A 198 -10.89 -7.66 10.26
C ARG A 198 -12.39 -7.34 10.19
N PRO A 199 -12.87 -6.48 9.28
CA PRO A 199 -14.28 -6.52 8.94
C PRO A 199 -14.44 -7.79 8.11
N ASP A 200 -14.98 -8.85 8.72
CA ASP A 200 -15.64 -9.92 7.96
C ASP A 200 -16.72 -9.24 7.12
N LEU A 201 -16.41 -8.99 5.85
CA LEU A 201 -17.40 -8.58 4.87
C LEU A 201 -18.32 -9.79 4.66
N PRO A 202 -19.64 -9.67 4.88
CA PRO A 202 -20.55 -10.76 4.55
C PRO A 202 -20.54 -10.93 3.03
N ILE A 203 -20.01 -12.06 2.56
CA ILE A 203 -20.20 -12.51 1.18
C ILE A 203 -21.68 -12.87 1.04
N ARG A 204 -22.50 -11.95 0.55
CA ARG A 204 -23.80 -12.32 -0.02
C ARG A 204 -23.61 -12.61 -1.50
N ALA A 205 -23.28 -13.87 -1.80
CA ALA A 205 -23.53 -14.43 -3.11
C ALA A 205 -25.05 -14.54 -3.28
N SER A 206 -25.65 -13.65 -4.08
CA SER A 206 -27.02 -13.81 -4.54
C SER A 206 -27.04 -14.91 -5.60
N ALA A 207 -27.13 -16.17 -5.19
CA ALA A 207 -27.54 -17.23 -6.10
C ALA A 207 -29.02 -16.99 -6.46
N ARG A 208 -29.29 -16.82 -7.76
CA ARG A 208 -30.64 -16.90 -8.29
C ARG A 208 -31.10 -18.35 -8.12
N GLU A 209 -32.08 -18.58 -7.26
CA GLU A 209 -32.77 -19.87 -7.21
C GLU A 209 -33.62 -20.04 -8.47
N SER A 210 -33.21 -20.99 -9.30
CA SER A 210 -34.01 -21.60 -10.35
C SER A 210 -35.05 -22.49 -9.67
N SER A 211 -36.30 -22.01 -9.56
CA SER A 211 -37.42 -22.88 -9.20
C SER A 211 -37.81 -23.74 -10.41
N ARG A 212 -37.43 -25.02 -10.35
CA ARG A 212 -38.11 -26.12 -11.03
C ARG A 212 -38.26 -27.23 -10.01
N ASP A 213 -39.48 -27.42 -9.52
CA ASP A 213 -39.96 -28.68 -8.97
C ASP A 213 -41.48 -28.78 -9.19
N VAL A 214 -41.82 -29.49 -10.26
CA VAL A 214 -42.68 -30.69 -10.30
C VAL A 214 -42.89 -31.29 -8.89
N ASP A 215 -44.05 -31.63 -8.31
CA ASP A 215 -45.40 -32.03 -8.72
C ASP A 215 -46.35 -31.78 -7.54
N ARG A 216 -47.64 -31.51 -7.79
CA ARG A 216 -48.72 -32.04 -6.96
C ARG A 216 -50.06 -32.07 -7.69
N GLU A 217 -50.46 -33.29 -7.95
CA GLU A 217 -51.72 -33.79 -8.50
C GLU A 217 -52.93 -33.50 -7.57
N ILE A 218 -54.13 -33.41 -8.17
CA ILE A 218 -55.45 -33.93 -7.71
C ILE A 218 -56.66 -32.96 -7.91
N ASN A 219 -57.50 -33.35 -8.89
CA ASN A 219 -58.98 -33.30 -9.04
C ASN A 219 -59.80 -32.08 -9.55
N ARG A 220 -60.34 -32.27 -10.78
CA ARG A 220 -61.78 -32.38 -11.20
C ARG A 220 -62.69 -31.14 -11.20
N PRO A 221 -63.74 -31.07 -12.07
CA PRO A 221 -64.58 -32.15 -12.63
C PRO A 221 -64.29 -32.59 -14.07
#